data_AF-A0A832JI66-F1
#
_entry.id   AF-A0A832JI66-F1
#
_cell.length_a   1.000
_cell.length_b   1.000
_cell.length_c   1.000
_cell.angle_alpha   90.00
_cell.angle_beta   90.00
_cell.angle_gamma   90.00
#
_symmetry.space_group_name_H-M   'P 1'
#
loop_
_entity.id
_entity.type
_entity.pdbx_description
1 polymer ?
#
loop_
_entity_poly.entity_id
_entity_poly.type
_entity_poly.pdbx_seq_one_letter_code
_entity_poly.pdbx_strand_id
1 'polypeptide(L)'
;MLNVDVPARLPLTVSASGLELREAAKEVLGGSFKYELDSPYFDSFSFSSAGVPALTVHSLWSYVDLYHTNGDVPAAIDWEAAARAGWAVAQLARELAERGRSFLRYEAWREELKALLARAARYLPPPAELAELVEALSAEEDTARELRQKALAAVCEGDQLEPGIPSCKAFPQFLIIEDLEAIDRFLEGSAELAELAKLKKRWTVKNVRELPAAAVGYLVPLLYRAGQEGAREYLKRARAALASWLERSYAETLELLRELSETAERPV
;
A
#
# COMPACT_ATOMS: atom_id res chain seq x y z
N MET A 1 -15.71 11.03 1.16
CA MET A 1 -16.09 11.14 -0.26
C MET A 1 -16.27 9.74 -0.82
N LEU A 2 -17.36 9.46 -1.52
CA LEU A 2 -17.59 8.15 -2.15
C LEU A 2 -17.65 8.38 -3.65
N ASN A 3 -16.77 7.72 -4.39
CA ASN A 3 -16.66 7.82 -5.83
C ASN A 3 -17.00 6.49 -6.50
N VAL A 4 -17.49 6.57 -7.73
CA VAL A 4 -17.65 5.41 -8.61
C VAL A 4 -16.94 5.76 -9.90
N ASP A 5 -16.04 4.90 -10.33
CA ASP A 5 -15.32 5.10 -11.58
C ASP A 5 -15.20 3.79 -12.36
N VAL A 6 -15.32 3.85 -13.68
CA VAL A 6 -15.26 2.70 -14.59
C VAL A 6 -15.89 1.41 -14.01
N PRO A 7 -17.18 1.37 -13.61
CA PRO A 7 -17.80 0.16 -13.05
C PRO A 7 -18.25 -0.79 -14.18
N ALA A 8 -17.31 -1.21 -15.02
CA ALA A 8 -17.59 -1.79 -16.33
C ALA A 8 -17.47 -3.34 -16.37
N ARG A 9 -16.78 -3.95 -15.40
CA ARG A 9 -16.54 -5.41 -15.34
C ARG A 9 -16.44 -5.93 -13.91
N LEU A 10 -16.68 -7.23 -13.75
CA LEU A 10 -16.27 -7.96 -12.56
C LEU A 10 -14.83 -8.50 -12.68
N PRO A 11 -14.11 -8.68 -11.55
CA PRO A 11 -14.47 -8.27 -10.19
C PRO A 11 -14.34 -6.75 -10.00
N LEU A 12 -15.17 -6.19 -9.11
CA LEU A 12 -15.04 -4.81 -8.63
C LEU A 12 -13.97 -4.70 -7.55
N THR A 13 -13.33 -3.54 -7.47
CA THR A 13 -12.32 -3.16 -6.49
C THR A 13 -12.78 -1.92 -5.73
N VAL A 14 -12.52 -1.89 -4.42
CA VAL A 14 -12.66 -0.71 -3.56
C VAL A 14 -11.26 -0.19 -3.24
N SER A 15 -10.95 0.98 -3.78
CA SER A 15 -9.72 1.73 -3.52
C SER A 15 -9.99 2.79 -2.47
N ALA A 16 -9.38 2.69 -1.28
CA ALA A 16 -9.70 3.57 -0.15
C ALA A 16 -8.50 4.37 0.38
N SER A 17 -8.76 5.62 0.77
CA SER A 17 -7.81 6.64 1.22
C SER A 17 -7.08 6.37 2.53
N GLY A 18 -7.27 5.21 3.14
CA GLY A 18 -6.91 4.93 4.51
C GLY A 18 -7.26 3.50 4.89
N LEU A 19 -6.50 2.94 5.83
CA LEU A 19 -6.69 1.58 6.32
C LEU A 19 -8.03 1.44 7.03
N GLU A 20 -8.41 2.46 7.80
CA GLU A 20 -9.65 2.51 8.56
C GLU A 20 -10.90 2.47 7.69
N LEU A 21 -10.88 3.16 6.54
CA LEU A 21 -11.99 3.15 5.59
C LEU A 21 -11.98 1.87 4.75
N ARG A 22 -10.80 1.36 4.39
CA ARG A 22 -10.65 0.09 3.65
C ARG A 22 -11.24 -1.07 4.45
N GLU A 23 -10.86 -1.21 5.73
CA GLU A 23 -11.35 -2.30 6.58
C GLU A 23 -12.84 -2.12 6.92
N ALA A 24 -13.31 -0.89 7.12
CA ALA A 24 -14.74 -0.62 7.29
C ALA A 24 -15.55 -1.03 6.04
N ALA A 25 -15.08 -0.67 4.85
CA ALA A 25 -15.75 -1.05 3.60
C ALA A 25 -15.74 -2.57 3.39
N LYS A 26 -14.66 -3.25 3.75
CA LYS A 26 -14.52 -4.70 3.68
C LYS A 26 -15.49 -5.45 4.60
N GLU A 27 -15.74 -4.91 5.79
CA GLU A 27 -16.74 -5.46 6.72
C GLU A 27 -18.16 -5.38 6.14
N VAL A 28 -18.51 -4.27 5.50
CA VAL A 28 -19.83 -4.04 4.91
C VAL A 28 -20.06 -4.84 3.63
N LEU A 29 -19.08 -4.83 2.72
CA LEU A 29 -19.26 -5.37 1.36
C LEU A 29 -18.77 -6.82 1.21
N GLY A 30 -17.97 -7.31 2.17
CA GLY A 30 -17.51 -8.69 2.24
C GLY A 30 -16.55 -9.09 1.12
N GLY A 31 -16.34 -10.40 0.94
CA GLY A 31 -15.33 -10.96 0.02
C GLY A 31 -15.66 -10.90 -1.47
N SER A 32 -16.77 -10.28 -1.86
CA SER A 32 -17.18 -10.18 -3.28
C SER A 32 -16.45 -9.07 -4.05
N PHE A 33 -15.73 -8.20 -3.34
CA PHE A 33 -14.91 -7.12 -3.87
C PHE A 33 -13.44 -7.38 -3.59
N LYS A 34 -12.57 -6.80 -4.41
CA LYS A 34 -11.15 -6.60 -4.08
C LYS A 34 -11.01 -5.31 -3.27
N TYR A 35 -9.97 -5.22 -2.45
CA TYR A 35 -9.70 -4.05 -1.62
C TYR A 35 -8.25 -3.66 -1.72
N GLU A 36 -8.01 -2.37 -1.94
CA GLU A 36 -6.68 -1.78 -1.98
C GLU A 36 -6.69 -0.39 -1.36
N LEU A 37 -5.49 0.14 -1.13
CA LEU A 37 -5.35 1.57 -0.82
C LEU A 37 -5.60 2.37 -2.10
N ASP A 38 -5.95 3.64 -1.93
CA ASP A 38 -6.34 4.53 -3.02
C ASP A 38 -5.31 4.61 -4.17
N SER A 39 -5.68 5.27 -5.26
CA SER A 39 -4.78 5.42 -6.39
C SER A 39 -4.90 6.81 -7.01
N PRO A 40 -3.77 7.43 -7.43
CA PRO A 40 -3.78 8.69 -8.17
C PRO A 40 -4.57 8.67 -9.49
N TYR A 41 -4.99 7.49 -9.96
CA TYR A 41 -5.90 7.36 -11.09
C TYR A 41 -7.31 7.88 -10.81
N PHE A 42 -7.72 7.95 -9.54
CA PHE A 42 -9.09 8.29 -9.17
C PHE A 42 -9.19 9.66 -8.51
N ASP A 43 -10.31 10.33 -8.72
CA ASP A 43 -10.60 11.64 -8.11
C ASP A 43 -10.64 11.59 -6.57
N SER A 44 -10.91 10.42 -5.99
CA SER A 44 -10.81 10.19 -4.54
C SER A 44 -9.45 10.58 -3.99
N PHE A 45 -8.38 10.40 -4.76
CA PHE A 45 -7.01 10.60 -4.30
C PHE A 45 -6.70 12.04 -3.88
N SER A 46 -7.37 13.02 -4.49
CA SER A 46 -7.20 14.43 -4.12
C SER A 46 -7.74 14.71 -2.71
N PHE A 47 -8.82 14.04 -2.31
CA PHE A 47 -9.38 14.09 -0.95
C PHE A 47 -8.49 13.31 0.02
N SER A 48 -8.04 12.13 -0.38
CA SER A 48 -7.12 11.27 0.37
C SER A 48 -5.83 12.00 0.74
N SER A 49 -5.23 12.69 -0.25
CA SER A 49 -4.01 13.48 -0.07
C SER A 49 -4.22 14.68 0.87
N ALA A 50 -5.46 15.18 1.00
CA ALA A 50 -5.83 16.19 1.98
C ALA A 50 -6.22 15.60 3.36
N GLY A 51 -6.10 14.27 3.54
CA GLY A 51 -6.43 13.57 4.79
C GLY A 51 -7.94 13.34 4.99
N VAL A 52 -8.76 13.57 3.98
CA VAL A 52 -10.21 13.31 4.03
C VAL A 52 -10.48 11.85 3.65
N PRO A 53 -11.26 11.08 4.44
CA PRO A 53 -11.66 9.73 4.08
C PRO A 53 -12.39 9.70 2.73
N ALA A 54 -11.83 8.98 1.77
CA ALA A 54 -12.35 8.85 0.42
C ALA A 54 -12.17 7.43 -0.11
N LEU A 55 -13.08 6.98 -0.97
CA LEU A 55 -12.91 5.72 -1.68
C LEU A 55 -13.50 5.80 -3.08
N THR A 56 -13.01 4.94 -3.96
CA THR A 56 -13.56 4.69 -5.29
C THR A 56 -13.94 3.22 -5.41
N VAL A 57 -15.17 2.95 -5.87
CA VAL A 57 -15.57 1.62 -6.35
C VAL A 57 -15.38 1.58 -7.87
N HIS A 58 -14.58 0.64 -8.37
CA HIS A 58 -14.22 0.59 -9.79
C HIS A 58 -13.92 -0.81 -10.31
N SER A 59 -13.80 -0.94 -11.64
CA SER A 59 -13.24 -2.11 -12.31
C SER A 59 -12.10 -1.78 -13.27
N LEU A 60 -11.44 -0.64 -13.09
CA LEU A 60 -10.39 -0.15 -14.01
C LEU A 60 -9.35 -1.24 -14.36
N TRP A 61 -8.85 -1.99 -13.37
CA TRP A 61 -7.81 -3.01 -13.59
C TRP A 61 -8.24 -4.17 -14.48
N SER A 62 -9.53 -4.52 -14.49
CA SER A 62 -10.08 -5.58 -15.35
C SER A 62 -10.62 -5.06 -16.68
N TYR A 63 -10.62 -3.74 -16.88
CA TYR A 63 -11.13 -3.05 -18.08
C TYR A 63 -10.06 -2.24 -18.83
N VAL A 64 -8.81 -2.24 -18.32
CA VAL A 64 -7.70 -1.42 -18.87
C VAL A 64 -7.40 -1.74 -20.34
N ASP A 65 -7.75 -2.94 -20.81
CA ASP A 65 -7.61 -3.37 -22.20
C ASP A 65 -8.53 -2.63 -23.17
N LEU A 66 -9.68 -2.13 -22.69
CA LEU A 66 -10.65 -1.38 -23.50
C LEU A 66 -10.67 0.11 -23.16
N TYR A 67 -10.23 0.50 -21.97
CA TYR A 67 -10.23 1.87 -21.50
C TYR A 67 -9.49 2.83 -22.45
N HIS A 68 -10.13 3.96 -22.80
CA HIS A 68 -9.60 4.94 -23.76
C HIS A 68 -9.27 4.37 -25.15
N THR A 69 -9.94 3.29 -25.56
CA THR A 69 -9.85 2.74 -26.92
C THR A 69 -11.18 2.88 -27.67
N ASN A 70 -11.17 2.62 -28.97
CA ASN A 70 -12.41 2.53 -29.76
C ASN A 70 -13.32 1.36 -29.34
N GLY A 71 -12.82 0.44 -28.50
CA GLY A 71 -13.59 -0.65 -27.92
C GLY A 71 -14.37 -0.25 -26.67
N ASP A 72 -14.18 0.97 -26.15
CA ASP A 72 -14.93 1.49 -25.00
C ASP A 72 -16.34 1.92 -25.43
N VAL A 73 -17.22 0.93 -25.57
CA VAL A 73 -18.59 1.09 -26.07
C VAL A 73 -19.60 0.48 -25.10
N PRO A 74 -20.87 0.93 -25.09
CA PRO A 74 -21.88 0.42 -24.16
C PRO A 74 -22.07 -1.11 -24.18
N ALA A 75 -21.80 -1.76 -25.31
CA ALA A 75 -21.89 -3.21 -25.45
C ALA A 75 -20.77 -3.98 -24.72
N ALA A 76 -19.67 -3.32 -24.35
CA ALA A 76 -18.58 -3.90 -23.58
C ALA A 76 -18.79 -3.82 -22.07
N ILE A 77 -19.83 -3.12 -21.62
CA ILE A 77 -20.16 -2.91 -20.21
C ILE A 77 -20.93 -4.10 -19.67
N ASP A 78 -20.44 -4.65 -18.56
CA ASP A 78 -21.19 -5.54 -17.69
C ASP A 78 -22.14 -4.71 -16.80
N TRP A 79 -23.42 -4.69 -17.15
CA TRP A 79 -24.44 -3.96 -16.38
C TRP A 79 -24.67 -4.54 -14.98
N GLU A 80 -24.32 -5.81 -14.73
CA GLU A 80 -24.33 -6.37 -13.38
C GLU A 80 -23.23 -5.72 -12.53
N ALA A 81 -22.03 -5.51 -13.09
CA ALA A 81 -20.96 -4.79 -12.42
C ALA A 81 -21.37 -3.34 -12.09
N ALA A 82 -22.00 -2.63 -13.04
CA ALA A 82 -22.50 -1.28 -12.83
C ALA A 82 -23.54 -1.22 -11.70
N ALA A 83 -24.52 -2.14 -11.71
CA ALA A 83 -25.54 -2.23 -10.67
C ALA A 83 -24.94 -2.57 -9.29
N ARG A 84 -23.97 -3.50 -9.24
CA ARG A 84 -23.25 -3.87 -8.00
C ARG A 84 -22.42 -2.72 -7.45
N ALA A 85 -21.77 -1.92 -8.30
CA ALA A 85 -21.04 -0.74 -7.86
C ALA A 85 -21.98 0.31 -7.23
N GLY A 86 -23.13 0.55 -7.87
CA GLY A 86 -24.17 1.42 -7.33
C GLY A 86 -24.72 0.94 -5.99
N TRP A 87 -24.99 -0.37 -5.86
CA TRP A 87 -25.39 -0.98 -4.60
C TRP A 87 -24.32 -0.80 -3.52
N ALA A 88 -23.05 -1.05 -3.84
CA ALA A 88 -21.95 -0.95 -2.88
C ALA A 88 -21.81 0.48 -2.33
N VAL A 89 -21.82 1.49 -3.20
CA VAL A 89 -21.76 2.89 -2.76
C VAL A 89 -22.98 3.28 -1.93
N ALA A 90 -24.18 2.81 -2.29
CA ALA A 90 -25.38 3.07 -1.49
C ALA A 90 -25.30 2.44 -0.09
N GLN A 91 -24.79 1.22 0.04
CA GLN A 91 -24.56 0.58 1.35
C GLN A 91 -23.54 1.36 2.18
N LEU A 92 -22.40 1.71 1.61
CA LEU A 92 -21.36 2.49 2.31
C LEU A 92 -21.86 3.88 2.72
N ALA A 93 -22.62 4.55 1.85
CA ALA A 93 -23.22 5.85 2.15
C ALA A 93 -24.21 5.77 3.31
N ARG A 94 -25.00 4.69 3.36
CA ARG A 94 -25.94 4.43 4.45
C ARG A 94 -25.22 4.20 5.78
N GLU A 95 -24.22 3.32 5.79
CA GLU A 95 -23.42 3.05 6.99
C GLU A 95 -22.73 4.31 7.51
N LEU A 96 -22.15 5.11 6.61
CA LEU A 96 -21.53 6.38 6.98
C LEU A 96 -22.55 7.39 7.51
N ALA A 97 -23.75 7.46 6.95
CA ALA A 97 -24.80 8.36 7.40
C ALA A 97 -25.36 7.96 8.78
N GLU A 98 -25.51 6.66 9.03
CA GLU A 98 -26.08 6.14 10.29
C GLU A 98 -25.06 6.16 11.44
N ARG A 99 -23.80 5.84 11.17
CA ARG A 99 -22.76 5.70 12.20
C ARG A 99 -21.81 6.90 12.28
N GLY A 100 -21.73 7.72 11.24
CA GLY A 100 -20.79 8.83 11.18
C GLY A 100 -19.35 8.35 11.35
N ARG A 101 -18.60 8.97 12.26
CA ARG A 101 -17.18 8.65 12.50
C ARG A 101 -16.95 7.24 13.05
N SER A 102 -17.91 6.64 13.75
CA SER A 102 -17.78 5.28 14.29
C SER A 102 -17.96 4.18 13.23
N PHE A 103 -18.22 4.57 11.98
CA PHE A 103 -18.09 3.68 10.83
C PHE A 103 -16.63 3.31 10.56
N LEU A 104 -15.70 4.26 10.75
CA LEU A 104 -14.29 4.07 10.42
C LEU A 104 -13.59 3.19 11.46
N ARG A 105 -12.77 2.26 10.97
CA ARG A 105 -12.01 1.29 11.78
C ARG A 105 -10.61 1.78 12.09
N TYR A 106 -10.54 2.84 12.88
CA TYR A 106 -9.30 3.54 13.20
C TYR A 106 -8.17 2.63 13.72
N GLU A 107 -8.53 1.56 14.44
CA GLU A 107 -7.59 0.56 14.93
C GLU A 107 -6.74 -0.11 13.83
N ALA A 108 -7.22 -0.10 12.57
CA ALA A 108 -6.53 -0.68 11.42
C ALA A 108 -5.14 -0.04 11.17
N TRP A 109 -4.94 1.23 11.54
CA TRP A 109 -3.62 1.88 11.46
C TRP A 109 -2.59 1.19 12.35
N ARG A 110 -2.98 0.93 13.59
CA ARG A 110 -2.13 0.26 14.56
C ARG A 110 -1.88 -1.19 14.16
N GLU A 111 -2.92 -1.89 13.69
CA GLU A 111 -2.79 -3.27 13.22
C GLU A 111 -1.81 -3.39 12.04
N GLU A 112 -1.90 -2.50 11.05
CA GLU A 112 -0.97 -2.48 9.91
C GLU A 112 0.46 -2.20 10.37
N LEU A 113 0.67 -1.20 11.23
CA LEU A 113 2.00 -0.89 11.77
C LEU A 113 2.58 -2.07 12.55
N LYS A 114 1.79 -2.73 13.40
CA LYS A 114 2.22 -3.94 14.12
C LYS A 114 2.62 -5.05 13.16
N ALA A 115 1.83 -5.27 12.10
CA ALA A 115 2.15 -6.27 11.09
C ALA A 115 3.46 -5.94 10.34
N LEU A 116 3.67 -4.68 9.97
CA LEU A 116 4.90 -4.21 9.34
C LEU A 116 6.11 -4.39 10.26
N LEU A 117 6.02 -3.95 11.52
CA LEU A 117 7.11 -4.10 12.50
C LEU A 117 7.41 -5.58 12.79
N ALA A 118 6.40 -6.45 12.86
CA ALA A 118 6.60 -7.88 13.06
C ALA A 118 7.33 -8.54 11.87
N ARG A 119 7.01 -8.12 10.63
CA ARG A 119 7.75 -8.57 9.44
C ARG A 119 9.18 -8.05 9.44
N ALA A 120 9.37 -6.77 9.74
CA ALA A 120 10.68 -6.12 9.76
C ALA A 120 11.61 -6.68 10.87
N ALA A 121 11.05 -7.05 12.03
CA ALA A 121 11.78 -7.62 13.16
C ALA A 121 12.52 -8.94 12.83
N ARG A 122 12.13 -9.65 11.76
CA ARG A 122 12.86 -10.82 11.25
C ARG A 122 14.27 -10.47 10.73
N TYR A 123 14.48 -9.21 10.36
CA TYR A 123 15.72 -8.71 9.77
C TYR A 123 16.45 -7.77 10.72
N LEU A 124 15.72 -6.87 11.38
CA LEU A 124 16.24 -5.94 12.35
C LEU A 124 15.16 -5.62 13.38
N PRO A 125 15.34 -5.93 14.69
CA PRO A 125 14.36 -5.56 15.70
C PRO A 125 14.12 -4.04 15.74
N PRO A 126 12.86 -3.57 15.88
CA PRO A 126 12.57 -2.15 16.03
C PRO A 126 13.09 -1.62 17.38
N PRO A 127 13.40 -0.31 17.49
CA PRO A 127 13.66 0.33 18.77
C PRO A 127 12.50 0.12 19.76
N ALA A 128 12.79 -0.10 21.03
CA ALA A 128 11.76 -0.34 22.06
C ALA A 128 10.73 0.80 22.12
N GLU A 129 11.19 2.04 22.03
CA GLU A 129 10.33 3.23 22.00
C GLU A 129 9.34 3.21 20.83
N LEU A 130 9.76 2.76 19.64
CA LEU A 130 8.87 2.67 18.48
C LEU A 130 7.76 1.63 18.75
N ALA A 131 8.11 0.49 19.34
CA ALA A 131 7.13 -0.53 19.69
C ALA A 131 6.13 -0.01 20.74
N GLU A 132 6.60 0.70 21.77
CA GLU A 132 5.76 1.32 22.80
C GLU A 132 4.79 2.36 22.22
N LEU A 133 5.26 3.24 21.32
CA LEU A 133 4.41 4.24 20.67
C LEU A 133 3.37 3.61 19.75
N VAL A 134 3.71 2.53 19.03
CA VAL A 134 2.74 1.78 18.22
C VAL A 134 1.69 1.11 19.10
N GLU A 135 2.07 0.56 20.26
CA GLU A 135 1.09 -0.01 21.20
C GLU A 135 0.12 1.05 21.76
N ALA A 136 0.65 2.23 22.08
CA ALA A 136 -0.11 3.36 22.60
C ALA A 136 -0.92 4.12 21.52
N LEU A 137 -0.70 3.85 20.23
CA LEU A 137 -1.36 4.57 19.15
C LEU A 137 -2.89 4.40 19.19
N SER A 138 -3.58 5.50 19.50
CA SER A 138 -5.04 5.63 19.37
C SER A 138 -5.35 6.53 18.17
N ALA A 139 -5.68 5.92 17.03
CA ALA A 139 -5.83 6.63 15.77
C ALA A 139 -7.24 7.23 15.59
N GLU A 140 -7.72 8.05 16.54
CA GLU A 140 -8.95 8.84 16.34
C GLU A 140 -8.88 9.71 15.07
N GLU A 141 -10.01 10.28 14.61
CA GLU A 141 -10.10 10.96 13.30
C GLU A 141 -9.00 11.98 13.01
N ASP A 142 -8.56 12.78 13.99
CA ASP A 142 -7.51 13.78 13.79
C ASP A 142 -6.13 13.12 13.57
N THR A 143 -5.81 12.10 14.37
CA THR A 143 -4.60 11.28 14.19
C THR A 143 -4.66 10.51 12.87
N ALA A 144 -5.82 9.93 12.54
CA ALA A 144 -6.01 9.20 11.28
C ALA A 144 -5.88 10.13 10.07
N ARG A 145 -6.33 11.38 10.17
CA ARG A 145 -6.13 12.41 9.12
C ARG A 145 -4.65 12.67 8.88
N GLU A 146 -3.88 12.90 9.93
CA GLU A 146 -2.43 13.11 9.82
C GLU A 146 -1.74 11.87 9.25
N LEU A 147 -2.12 10.67 9.69
CA LEU A 147 -1.61 9.41 9.13
C LEU A 147 -1.95 9.27 7.63
N ARG A 148 -3.17 9.61 7.22
CA ARG A 148 -3.53 9.63 5.79
C ARG A 148 -2.66 10.59 4.99
N GLN A 149 -2.32 11.75 5.54
CA GLN A 149 -1.50 12.76 4.84
C GLN A 149 -0.01 12.40 4.79
N LYS A 150 0.53 11.86 5.89
CA LYS A 150 1.97 11.68 6.08
C LYS A 150 2.44 10.23 5.86
N ALA A 151 1.62 9.25 6.23
CA ALA A 151 1.97 7.83 6.13
C ALA A 151 1.48 7.17 4.83
N LEU A 152 0.47 7.72 4.14
CA LEU A 152 0.13 7.26 2.79
C LEU A 152 0.90 8.03 1.74
N ALA A 153 1.42 7.31 0.76
CA ALA A 153 1.92 7.94 -0.43
C ALA A 153 1.62 7.12 -1.67
N ALA A 154 1.40 7.85 -2.77
CA ALA A 154 1.48 7.27 -4.10
C ALA A 154 2.94 6.87 -4.38
N VAL A 155 3.10 5.61 -4.74
CA VAL A 155 4.36 5.02 -5.17
C VAL A 155 4.26 4.49 -6.59
N CYS A 156 5.34 4.63 -7.34
CA CYS A 156 5.49 4.00 -8.65
C CYS A 156 6.66 3.00 -8.59
N GLU A 157 6.43 1.80 -9.11
CA GLU A 157 7.50 0.85 -9.40
C GLU A 157 8.15 1.22 -10.72
N GLY A 158 9.49 1.26 -10.79
CA GLY A 158 10.20 1.61 -12.02
C GLY A 158 11.11 2.83 -11.83
N ASP A 159 11.81 3.20 -12.88
CA ASP A 159 12.64 4.40 -12.89
C ASP A 159 11.87 5.62 -13.43
N GLN A 160 12.50 6.80 -13.40
CA GLN A 160 11.86 8.04 -13.84
C GLN A 160 11.52 8.06 -15.34
N LEU A 161 12.15 7.21 -16.15
CA LEU A 161 11.95 7.15 -17.60
C LEU A 161 10.85 6.15 -17.98
N GLU A 162 10.72 5.07 -17.20
CA GLU A 162 9.69 4.04 -17.37
C GLU A 162 8.95 3.78 -16.04
N PRO A 163 8.12 4.74 -15.58
CA PRO A 163 7.33 4.55 -14.37
C PRO A 163 6.22 3.53 -14.65
N GLY A 164 6.11 2.55 -13.76
CA GLY A 164 4.97 1.64 -13.69
C GLY A 164 3.72 2.33 -13.15
N ILE A 165 2.63 1.57 -13.07
CA ILE A 165 1.31 2.06 -12.63
C ILE A 165 1.40 2.55 -11.16
N PRO A 166 1.08 3.82 -10.89
CA PRO A 166 1.01 4.33 -9.52
C PRO A 166 0.03 3.53 -8.64
N SER A 167 0.40 3.31 -7.38
CA SER A 167 -0.47 2.75 -6.34
C SER A 167 -0.20 3.44 -5.00
N CYS A 168 -1.18 3.51 -4.09
CA CYS A 168 -0.88 4.00 -2.74
C CYS A 168 -0.39 2.89 -1.82
N LYS A 169 0.54 3.25 -0.94
CA LYS A 169 1.07 2.40 0.13
C LYS A 169 1.06 3.15 1.44
N ALA A 170 0.71 2.44 2.51
CA ALA A 170 0.90 2.90 3.88
C ALA A 170 2.32 2.59 4.32
N PHE A 171 2.96 3.57 4.95
CA PHE A 171 4.36 3.51 5.40
C PHE A 171 5.29 2.97 4.30
N PRO A 172 5.33 3.63 3.13
CA PRO A 172 6.03 3.12 1.95
C PRO A 172 7.54 2.90 2.19
N GLN A 173 8.15 3.55 3.20
CA GLN A 173 9.51 3.27 3.63
C GLN A 173 9.77 1.78 3.95
N PHE A 174 8.74 1.02 4.34
CA PHE A 174 8.85 -0.40 4.63
C PHE A 174 8.70 -1.32 3.41
N LEU A 175 8.56 -0.79 2.18
CA LEU A 175 8.49 -1.62 0.97
C LEU A 175 9.74 -2.49 0.77
N ILE A 176 10.87 -2.11 1.38
CA ILE A 176 12.09 -2.93 1.38
C ILE A 176 11.90 -4.32 2.02
N ILE A 177 10.90 -4.49 2.88
CA ILE A 177 10.57 -5.79 3.48
C ILE A 177 10.19 -6.80 2.40
N GLU A 178 9.45 -6.39 1.37
CA GLU A 178 9.04 -7.28 0.27
C GLU A 178 10.27 -7.84 -0.48
N ASP A 179 11.28 -7.00 -0.65
CA ASP A 179 12.53 -7.40 -1.29
C ASP A 179 13.34 -8.37 -0.41
N LEU A 180 13.43 -8.08 0.89
CA LEU A 180 14.08 -8.95 1.87
C LEU A 180 13.42 -10.34 1.95
N GLU A 181 12.09 -10.39 1.94
CA GLU A 181 11.31 -11.64 1.97
C GLU A 181 11.51 -12.47 0.69
N ALA A 182 11.57 -11.83 -0.48
CA ALA A 182 11.85 -12.53 -1.73
C ALA A 182 13.31 -13.05 -1.81
N ILE A 183 14.27 -12.31 -1.25
CA ILE A 183 15.65 -12.81 -1.11
C ILE A 183 15.68 -14.02 -0.17
N ASP A 184 15.00 -13.98 0.96
CA ASP A 184 14.93 -15.12 1.89
C ASP A 184 14.33 -16.37 1.26
N ARG A 185 13.22 -16.23 0.51
CA ARG A 185 12.64 -17.38 -0.23
C ARG A 185 13.65 -18.03 -1.17
N PHE A 186 14.44 -17.25 -1.89
CA PHE A 186 15.50 -17.79 -2.73
C PHE A 186 16.62 -18.46 -1.91
N LEU A 187 17.07 -17.81 -0.83
CA LEU A 187 18.11 -18.34 0.05
C LEU A 187 17.69 -19.61 0.79
N GLU A 188 16.39 -19.81 1.03
CA GLU A 188 15.79 -21.01 1.61
C GLU A 188 15.53 -22.11 0.57
N GLY A 189 15.58 -21.77 -0.73
CA GLY A 189 15.28 -22.69 -1.83
C GLY A 189 13.79 -22.86 -2.11
N SER A 190 12.94 -21.95 -1.63
CA SER A 190 11.50 -21.90 -1.89
C SER A 190 11.10 -20.98 -3.06
N ALA A 191 12.07 -20.32 -3.71
CA ALA A 191 11.90 -19.54 -4.92
C ALA A 191 13.09 -19.70 -5.88
N GLU A 192 12.83 -19.56 -7.18
CA GLU A 192 13.83 -19.64 -8.23
C GLU A 192 14.55 -18.31 -8.49
N LEU A 193 15.76 -18.35 -9.06
CA LEU A 193 16.52 -17.13 -9.39
C LEU A 193 15.74 -16.22 -10.36
N ALA A 194 14.92 -16.80 -11.24
CA ALA A 194 14.05 -16.06 -12.15
C ALA A 194 13.00 -15.20 -11.43
N GLU A 195 12.57 -15.60 -10.23
CA GLU A 195 11.62 -14.79 -9.45
C GLU A 195 12.27 -13.52 -8.90
N LEU A 196 13.59 -13.53 -8.66
CA LEU A 196 14.33 -12.34 -8.27
C LEU A 196 14.38 -11.28 -9.37
N ALA A 197 14.15 -11.65 -10.65
CA ALA A 197 14.02 -10.68 -11.73
C ALA A 197 12.81 -9.75 -11.56
N LYS A 198 11.83 -10.18 -10.75
CA LYS A 198 10.63 -9.41 -10.41
C LYS A 198 10.83 -8.54 -9.16
N LEU A 199 12.00 -8.59 -8.52
CA LEU A 199 12.33 -7.69 -7.43
C LEU A 199 12.34 -6.26 -7.93
N LYS A 200 11.87 -5.37 -7.07
CA LYS A 200 11.56 -4.00 -7.42
C LYS A 200 12.83 -3.30 -7.89
N LYS A 201 12.80 -2.77 -9.11
CA LYS A 201 13.92 -2.01 -9.67
C LYS A 201 14.21 -0.81 -8.78
N ARG A 202 13.17 0.00 -8.55
CA ARG A 202 13.12 1.16 -7.65
C ARG A 202 11.67 1.45 -7.28
N TRP A 203 11.51 2.13 -6.17
CA TRP A 203 10.24 2.72 -5.75
C TRP A 203 10.42 4.23 -5.67
N THR A 204 9.51 4.99 -6.26
CA THR A 204 9.50 6.46 -6.18
C THR A 204 8.24 6.95 -5.50
N VAL A 205 8.41 7.83 -4.52
CA VAL A 205 7.31 8.53 -3.83
C VAL A 205 7.13 9.89 -4.48
N LYS A 206 5.91 10.17 -4.97
CA LYS A 206 5.52 11.46 -5.56
C LYS A 206 6.50 11.96 -6.65
N ASN A 207 7.21 11.07 -7.33
CA ASN A 207 8.29 11.37 -8.30
C ASN A 207 9.48 12.19 -7.75
N VAL A 208 9.64 12.30 -6.42
CA VAL A 208 10.66 13.17 -5.80
C VAL A 208 11.65 12.41 -4.92
N ARG A 209 11.22 11.31 -4.30
CA ARG A 209 12.04 10.55 -3.35
C ARG A 209 12.14 9.09 -3.77
N GLU A 210 13.35 8.59 -3.95
CA GLU A 210 13.61 7.15 -4.11
C GLU A 210 13.56 6.45 -2.74
N LEU A 211 12.90 5.30 -2.70
CA LEU A 211 12.88 4.42 -1.54
C LEU A 211 13.87 3.26 -1.74
N PRO A 212 14.38 2.67 -0.65
CA PRO A 212 15.30 1.54 -0.74
C PRO A 212 14.65 0.36 -1.46
N ALA A 213 15.43 -0.25 -2.36
CA ALA A 213 15.07 -1.47 -3.09
C ALA A 213 16.33 -2.31 -3.33
N ALA A 214 16.17 -3.63 -3.43
CA ALA A 214 17.25 -4.55 -3.76
C ALA A 214 17.74 -4.35 -5.18
N ALA A 215 16.86 -3.97 -6.11
CA ALA A 215 17.17 -3.68 -7.51
C ALA A 215 17.93 -4.80 -8.25
N VAL A 216 17.79 -6.06 -7.82
CA VAL A 216 18.61 -7.17 -8.34
C VAL A 216 18.21 -7.64 -9.74
N GLY A 217 17.11 -7.13 -10.31
CA GLY A 217 16.64 -7.52 -11.64
C GLY A 217 17.71 -7.38 -12.74
N TYR A 218 18.50 -6.30 -12.68
CA TYR A 218 19.61 -6.08 -13.62
C TYR A 218 20.80 -7.02 -13.41
N LEU A 219 20.89 -7.62 -12.22
CA LEU A 219 21.98 -8.52 -11.83
C LEU A 219 21.64 -9.98 -12.12
N VAL A 220 20.38 -10.33 -12.38
CA VAL A 220 19.96 -11.72 -12.62
C VAL A 220 20.81 -12.44 -13.68
N PRO A 221 21.15 -11.85 -14.84
CA PRO A 221 22.04 -12.50 -15.81
C PRO A 221 23.45 -12.80 -15.25
N LEU A 222 23.96 -11.93 -14.38
CA LEU A 222 25.25 -12.11 -13.71
C LEU A 222 25.17 -13.18 -12.61
N LEU A 223 24.07 -13.20 -11.85
CA LEU A 223 23.80 -14.21 -10.83
C LEU A 223 23.66 -15.60 -11.46
N TYR A 224 23.02 -15.71 -12.63
CA TYR A 224 22.97 -16.97 -13.39
C TYR A 224 24.37 -17.44 -13.79
N ARG A 225 25.23 -16.54 -14.28
CA ARG A 225 26.61 -16.87 -14.67
C ARG A 225 27.47 -17.27 -13.47
N ALA A 226 27.24 -16.69 -12.31
CA ALA A 226 27.94 -17.02 -11.06
C ALA A 226 27.56 -18.40 -10.50
N GLY A 227 26.48 -19.02 -11.00
CA GLY A 227 25.95 -20.26 -10.49
C GLY A 227 25.24 -20.10 -9.14
N GLN A 228 24.61 -21.18 -8.67
CA GLN A 228 23.74 -21.15 -7.50
C GLN A 228 24.48 -20.73 -6.21
N GLU A 229 25.70 -21.23 -5.99
CA GLU A 229 26.50 -20.88 -4.82
C GLU A 229 26.93 -19.41 -4.84
N GLY A 230 27.40 -18.92 -5.99
CA GLY A 230 27.79 -17.51 -6.15
C GLY A 230 26.62 -16.55 -5.97
N ALA A 231 25.45 -16.89 -6.51
CA ALA A 231 24.23 -16.11 -6.32
C ALA A 231 23.81 -16.06 -4.84
N ARG A 232 23.87 -17.19 -4.13
CA ARG A 232 23.54 -17.24 -2.69
C ARG A 232 24.50 -16.39 -1.85
N GLU A 233 25.80 -16.44 -2.12
CA GLU A 233 26.78 -15.64 -1.39
C GLU A 233 26.57 -14.14 -1.61
N TYR A 234 26.31 -13.71 -2.87
CA TYR A 234 25.97 -12.33 -3.17
C TYR A 234 24.70 -11.88 -2.42
N LEU A 235 23.63 -12.67 -2.51
CA LEU A 235 22.33 -12.31 -1.94
C LEU A 235 22.34 -12.30 -0.40
N LYS A 236 23.15 -13.14 0.26
CA LYS A 236 23.38 -13.03 1.71
C LYS A 236 23.95 -11.67 2.11
N ARG A 237 24.92 -11.16 1.34
CA ARG A 237 25.52 -9.83 1.59
C ARG A 237 24.54 -8.72 1.27
N ALA A 238 23.83 -8.82 0.15
CA ALA A 238 22.80 -7.86 -0.23
C ALA A 238 21.70 -7.78 0.85
N ARG A 239 21.21 -8.92 1.35
CA ARG A 239 20.24 -8.99 2.45
C ARG A 239 20.69 -8.22 3.69
N ALA A 240 21.93 -8.42 4.13
CA ALA A 240 22.47 -7.71 5.30
C ALA A 240 22.54 -6.19 5.08
N ALA A 241 22.95 -5.75 3.89
CA ALA A 241 22.99 -4.33 3.53
C ALA A 241 21.60 -3.72 3.36
N LEU A 242 20.61 -4.48 2.89
CA LEU A 242 19.22 -4.00 2.77
C LEU A 242 18.55 -3.92 4.15
N ALA A 243 18.86 -4.84 5.06
CA ALA A 243 18.30 -4.82 6.42
C ALA A 243 18.66 -3.54 7.20
N SER A 244 19.83 -2.93 6.96
CA SER A 244 20.19 -1.66 7.63
C SER A 244 19.31 -0.48 7.20
N TRP A 245 18.62 -0.54 6.04
CA TRP A 245 17.63 0.47 5.66
C TRP A 245 16.39 0.47 6.56
N LEU A 246 16.17 -0.60 7.31
CA LEU A 246 15.11 -0.62 8.32
C LEU A 246 15.39 0.37 9.45
N GLU A 247 16.66 0.67 9.79
CA GLU A 247 16.99 1.72 10.78
C GLU A 247 16.39 3.06 10.39
N ARG A 248 16.55 3.44 9.12
CA ARG A 248 15.97 4.66 8.58
C ARG A 248 14.44 4.61 8.56
N SER A 249 13.88 3.47 8.17
CA SER A 249 12.43 3.28 8.14
C SER A 249 11.80 3.40 9.53
N TYR A 250 12.48 2.86 10.55
CA TYR A 250 12.11 3.01 11.96
C TYR A 250 12.24 4.45 12.43
N ALA A 251 13.34 5.14 12.10
CA ALA A 251 13.54 6.54 12.50
C ALA A 251 12.46 7.46 11.93
N GLU A 252 12.13 7.34 10.64
CA GLU A 252 11.08 8.13 9.99
C GLU A 252 9.69 7.85 10.60
N THR A 253 9.41 6.59 10.95
CA THR A 253 8.14 6.22 11.59
C THR A 253 8.08 6.73 13.03
N LEU A 254 9.19 6.66 13.77
CA LEU A 254 9.30 7.14 15.14
C LEU A 254 9.09 8.65 15.21
N GLU A 255 9.70 9.40 14.29
CA GLU A 255 9.50 10.85 14.16
C GLU A 255 8.03 11.19 13.93
N LEU A 256 7.39 10.52 12.96
CA LEU A 256 5.97 10.70 12.70
C LEU A 256 5.11 10.42 13.94
N LEU A 257 5.33 9.30 14.65
CA LEU A 257 4.52 8.96 15.82
C LEU A 257 4.73 9.93 16.98
N ARG A 258 5.95 10.44 17.19
CA ARG A 258 6.23 11.48 18.20
C ARG A 258 5.47 12.78 17.89
N GLU A 259 5.49 13.24 16.63
CA GLU A 259 4.73 14.42 16.21
C GLU A 259 3.22 14.26 16.51
N LEU A 260 2.67 13.07 16.26
CA LEU A 260 1.26 12.77 16.53
C LEU A 260 0.96 12.80 18.03
N SER A 261 1.83 12.22 18.86
CA SER A 261 1.68 12.25 20.32
C SER A 261 1.74 13.67 20.88
N GLU A 262 2.70 14.50 20.43
CA GLU A 262 2.82 15.90 20.87
C GLU A 262 1.61 16.76 20.45
N THR A 263 1.03 16.47 19.29
CA THR A 263 -0.15 17.18 18.78
C THR A 263 -1.40 16.83 19.59
N ALA A 264 -1.53 15.57 20.03
CA ALA A 264 -2.64 15.12 20.88
C ALA A 264 -2.63 15.76 22.29
N GLU A 265 -1.45 16.19 22.79
CA GLU A 265 -1.31 16.83 24.10
C GLU A 265 -1.60 18.34 24.11
N ARG A 266 -1.76 18.98 22.94
CA ARG A 266 -2.12 20.41 22.86
C ARG A 266 -3.64 20.58 22.84
N PRO A 267 -4.28 21.11 23.90
CA PRO A 267 -5.70 21.43 23.85
C PRO A 267 -5.94 22.55 22.84
N VAL A 268 -6.95 22.36 21.98
CA VAL A 268 -7.52 23.39 21.11
C VAL A 268 -8.39 24.35 21.92
#